data_AF-A0AAW9IGR0-F1
#
_entry.id   AF-A0AAW9IGR0-F1
#
_cell.length_a   1.000
_cell.length_b   1.000
_cell.length_c   1.000
_cell.angle_alpha   90.00
_cell.angle_beta   90.00
_cell.angle_gamma   90.00
#
_symmetry.space_group_name_H-M   'P 1'
#
loop_
_entity.id
_entity.type
_entity.pdbx_description
1 polymer ?
#
loop_
_entity_poly.entity_id
_entity_poly.type
_entity_poly.pdbx_seq_one_letter_code
_entity_poly.pdbx_strand_id
1 'polypeptide(L)'
;MKKKLSLLISLSLTAMLTLTGCGSGKSSGNKGEDVFRVGLEAGYAPFNWTQMNDSNGAVKIDGSAEYAGGYDVEIAKKIADGLGKKLVIVKTEWDG
;
A
#
# COMPACT_ATOMS: atom_id res chain seq x y z
N MET A 1 -24.42 22.16 -48.15
CA MET A 1 -23.42 21.23 -47.59
C MET A 1 -22.64 21.82 -46.41
N LYS A 2 -22.10 23.05 -46.51
CA LYS A 2 -21.30 23.70 -45.44
C LYS A 2 -22.02 23.89 -44.09
N LYS A 3 -23.35 24.14 -44.10
CA LYS A 3 -24.16 24.29 -42.87
C LYS A 3 -24.46 22.97 -42.15
N LYS A 4 -24.63 21.86 -42.88
CA LYS A 4 -24.82 20.52 -42.30
C LYS A 4 -23.51 19.92 -41.79
N LEU A 5 -22.39 20.27 -42.43
CA LEU A 5 -21.04 19.92 -41.98
C LEU A 5 -20.67 20.65 -40.68
N SER A 6 -21.02 21.93 -40.55
CA SER A 6 -20.82 22.70 -39.31
C SER A 6 -21.66 22.17 -38.13
N LEU A 7 -22.90 21.71 -38.40
CA LEU A 7 -23.77 21.10 -37.39
C LEU A 7 -23.23 19.75 -36.88
N LEU A 8 -22.63 18.94 -37.76
CA LEU A 8 -22.04 17.64 -37.41
C LEU A 8 -20.74 17.77 -36.61
N ILE A 9 -19.93 18.81 -36.88
CA ILE A 9 -18.69 19.11 -36.13
C ILE A 9 -19.01 19.63 -34.72
N SER A 10 -20.08 20.41 -34.55
CA SER A 10 -20.55 20.89 -33.24
C SER A 10 -21.08 19.74 -32.35
N LEU A 11 -21.78 18.78 -32.95
CA LEU A 11 -22.32 17.62 -32.23
C LEU A 11 -21.24 16.62 -31.79
N SER A 12 -20.15 16.49 -32.56
CA SER A 12 -19.01 15.66 -32.17
C SER A 12 -18.14 16.27 -31.07
N LEU A 13 -18.08 17.61 -30.98
CA LEU A 13 -17.28 18.30 -29.97
C LEU A 13 -17.93 18.26 -28.57
N THR A 14 -19.26 18.15 -28.51
CA THR A 14 -20.02 18.07 -27.24
C THR A 14 -19.98 16.64 -26.64
N ALA A 15 -19.79 15.61 -27.47
CA ALA A 15 -19.66 14.22 -27.03
C ALA A 15 -18.29 13.88 -26.39
N MET A 16 -17.27 14.74 -26.54
CA MET A 16 -15.96 14.56 -25.89
C MET A 16 -15.89 15.12 -24.47
N LEU A 17 -16.88 15.92 -24.04
CA LEU A 17 -16.91 16.56 -22.72
C LEU A 17 -17.57 15.70 -21.63
N THR A 18 -18.11 14.53 -21.96
CA THR A 18 -18.86 13.68 -21.00
C THR A 18 -18.06 12.49 -20.45
N LEU A 19 -16.77 12.37 -20.76
CA LEU A 19 -15.88 11.33 -20.22
C LEU A 19 -14.86 11.81 -19.19
N THR A 20 -15.12 12.91 -18.47
CA THR A 20 -14.39 13.21 -17.22
C THR A 20 -15.02 12.43 -16.05
N GLY A 21 -15.06 11.10 -16.20
CA GLY A 21 -15.42 10.14 -15.17
C GLY A 21 -14.17 9.48 -14.62
N CYS A 22 -14.03 9.52 -13.30
CA CYS A 22 -13.06 8.76 -12.49
C CYS A 22 -11.58 9.10 -12.74
N GLY A 23 -11.16 10.23 -12.19
CA GLY A 23 -9.77 10.49 -11.86
C GLY A 23 -9.68 11.00 -10.44
N SER A 24 -9.93 10.13 -9.46
CA SER A 24 -9.49 10.37 -8.08
C SER A 24 -7.97 10.52 -8.11
N GLY A 25 -7.51 11.74 -8.36
CA GLY A 25 -6.13 12.14 -8.22
C GLY A 25 -5.74 12.00 -6.76
N LYS A 26 -5.33 10.80 -6.37
CA LYS A 26 -4.50 10.61 -5.19
C LYS A 26 -3.18 11.29 -5.51
N SER A 27 -3.05 12.47 -4.92
CA SER A 27 -1.85 13.24 -4.62
C SER A 27 -0.56 12.64 -5.17
N SER A 28 -0.01 13.32 -6.17
CA SER A 28 1.43 13.35 -6.42
C SER A 28 2.10 14.00 -5.20
N GLY A 29 2.35 13.20 -4.16
CA GLY A 29 3.02 13.61 -2.93
C GLY A 29 4.13 12.61 -2.64
N ASN A 30 5.37 13.03 -2.88
CA ASN A 30 6.63 12.36 -2.51
C ASN A 30 6.65 10.82 -2.63
N LYS A 31 7.29 10.29 -3.67
CA LYS A 31 7.69 8.87 -3.79
C LYS A 31 8.80 8.51 -2.78
N GLY A 32 8.65 8.91 -1.52
CA GLY A 32 9.20 8.14 -0.41
C GLY A 32 8.36 6.87 -0.35
N GLU A 33 9.03 5.73 -0.38
CA GLU A 33 8.47 4.39 -0.49
C GLU A 33 7.15 4.25 0.27
N ASP A 34 6.12 3.71 -0.39
CA ASP A 34 4.76 3.59 0.16
C ASP A 34 4.67 2.46 1.20
N VAL A 35 5.47 2.60 2.26
CA VAL A 35 5.72 1.58 3.27
C VAL A 35 5.39 2.09 4.67
N PHE A 36 4.86 1.18 5.47
CA PHE A 36 4.73 1.31 6.92
C PHE A 36 5.79 0.40 7.54
N ARG A 37 6.89 1.00 8.03
CA ARG A 37 8.01 0.28 8.65
C ARG A 37 7.77 0.15 10.15
N VAL A 38 7.91 -1.06 10.67
CA VAL A 38 7.76 -1.37 12.10
C VAL A 38 9.03 -2.07 12.59
N GLY A 39 9.69 -1.47 13.57
CA GLY A 39 10.81 -2.07 14.30
C GLY A 39 10.29 -2.95 15.43
N LEU A 40 10.78 -4.19 15.51
CA LEU A 40 10.49 -5.12 16.62
C LEU A 40 11.68 -6.07 16.83
N GLU A 41 11.82 -6.63 18.03
CA GLU A 41 12.95 -7.53 18.36
C GLU A 41 12.83 -8.92 17.72
N ALA A 42 11.60 -9.35 17.40
CA ALA A 42 11.28 -10.70 16.92
C ALA A 42 11.78 -11.80 17.88
N GLY A 43 11.74 -11.53 19.18
CA GLY A 43 12.29 -12.40 20.23
C GLY A 43 11.38 -12.57 21.46
N TYR A 44 10.17 -12.02 21.42
CA TYR A 44 9.27 -11.93 22.57
C TYR A 44 7.88 -12.51 22.28
N ALA A 45 7.81 -13.83 22.26
CA ALA A 45 6.54 -14.55 22.13
C ALA A 45 5.63 -14.30 23.36
N PRO A 46 4.30 -14.20 23.18
CA PRO A 46 3.53 -14.38 21.93
C PRO A 46 3.33 -13.08 21.12
N PHE A 47 4.03 -11.99 21.48
CA PHE A 47 3.83 -10.68 20.88
C PHE A 47 4.54 -10.57 19.54
N ASN A 48 5.80 -10.95 19.47
CA ASN A 48 6.57 -11.02 18.23
C ASN A 48 7.69 -12.08 18.33
N TRP A 49 7.88 -12.95 17.33
CA TRP A 49 8.95 -13.97 17.33
C TRP A 49 9.43 -14.29 15.91
N THR A 50 10.64 -14.85 15.77
CA THR A 50 11.14 -15.36 14.48
C THR A 50 10.67 -16.78 14.17
N GLN A 51 10.34 -17.03 12.90
CA GLN A 51 10.04 -18.34 12.35
C GLN A 51 10.57 -18.49 10.93
N MET A 52 10.65 -19.72 10.44
CA MET A 52 11.31 -20.04 9.16
C MET A 52 10.40 -19.92 7.93
N ASN A 53 9.10 -19.66 8.12
CA ASN A 53 8.12 -19.59 7.04
C ASN A 53 7.03 -18.55 7.34
N ASP A 54 6.15 -18.32 6.37
CA ASP A 54 5.03 -17.36 6.42
C ASP A 54 3.75 -17.91 7.10
N SER A 55 3.84 -19.04 7.80
CA SER A 55 2.69 -19.65 8.47
C SER A 55 2.07 -18.70 9.49
N ASN A 56 0.75 -18.80 9.69
CA ASN A 56 -0.02 -18.01 10.66
C ASN A 56 0.11 -16.49 10.44
N GLY A 57 0.30 -16.05 9.20
CA GLY A 57 0.35 -14.62 8.87
C GLY A 57 1.68 -13.94 9.18
N ALA A 58 2.75 -14.70 9.37
CA ALA A 58 4.07 -14.14 9.61
C ALA A 58 4.57 -13.31 8.42
N VAL A 59 5.26 -12.22 8.71
CA VAL A 59 5.72 -11.23 7.73
C VAL A 59 7.23 -11.32 7.60
N LYS A 60 7.74 -11.32 6.36
CA LYS A 60 9.18 -11.41 6.12
C LYS A 60 9.92 -10.25 6.79
N ILE A 61 10.99 -10.56 7.50
CA ILE A 61 11.87 -9.57 8.12
C ILE A 61 12.78 -8.98 7.03
N ASP A 62 12.86 -7.66 6.97
CA ASP A 62 13.70 -6.93 6.02
C ASP A 62 15.17 -7.32 6.21
N GLY A 63 15.84 -7.68 5.12
CA GLY A 63 17.23 -8.16 5.16
C GLY A 63 17.44 -9.58 5.76
N SER A 64 16.38 -10.32 6.10
CA SER A 64 16.50 -11.69 6.65
C SER A 64 15.74 -12.75 5.83
N ALA A 65 16.18 -14.00 5.94
CA ALA A 65 15.45 -15.16 5.43
C ALA A 65 14.21 -15.50 6.30
N GLU A 66 14.24 -15.09 7.56
CA GLU A 66 13.22 -15.37 8.57
C GLU A 66 11.97 -14.47 8.43
N TYR A 67 10.93 -14.87 9.13
CA TYR A 67 9.65 -14.17 9.22
C TYR A 67 9.35 -13.84 10.68
N ALA A 68 8.71 -12.70 10.93
CA ALA A 68 8.19 -12.33 12.23
C ALA A 68 6.71 -12.74 12.32
N GLY A 69 6.35 -13.54 13.32
CA GLY A 69 4.96 -13.85 13.67
C GLY A 69 4.58 -13.20 15.00
N GLY A 70 3.28 -13.15 15.31
CA GLY A 70 2.77 -12.76 16.63
C GLY A 70 1.78 -11.63 16.65
N TYR A 71 1.25 -11.35 17.84
CA TYR A 71 0.20 -10.35 18.04
C TYR A 71 0.58 -8.97 17.47
N ASP A 72 1.79 -8.49 17.73
CA ASP A 72 2.25 -7.18 17.25
C ASP A 72 2.30 -7.13 15.72
N VAL A 73 2.68 -8.26 15.08
CA VAL A 73 2.72 -8.39 13.63
C VAL A 73 1.31 -8.35 13.03
N GLU A 74 0.34 -9.00 13.67
CA GLU A 74 -1.07 -8.93 13.26
C GLU A 74 -1.63 -7.52 13.36
N ILE A 75 -1.31 -6.79 14.44
CA ILE A 75 -1.72 -5.40 14.60
C ILE A 75 -1.04 -4.50 13.57
N ALA A 76 0.25 -4.69 13.31
CA ALA A 76 0.99 -3.94 12.31
C ALA A 76 0.39 -4.13 10.90
N LYS A 77 -0.06 -5.35 10.56
CA LYS A 77 -0.75 -5.61 9.29
C LYS A 77 -2.06 -4.83 9.19
N LYS A 78 -2.90 -4.89 10.22
CA LYS A 78 -4.17 -4.14 10.24
C LYS A 78 -3.98 -2.64 10.08
N ILE A 79 -2.94 -2.08 10.72
CA ILE A 79 -2.60 -0.67 10.58
C ILE A 79 -2.11 -0.37 9.15
N ALA A 80 -1.23 -1.20 8.59
CA ALA A 80 -0.73 -1.03 7.23
C ALA A 80 -1.88 -1.04 6.20
N ASP A 81 -2.81 -1.98 6.33
CA ASP A 81 -3.99 -2.09 5.48
C ASP A 81 -4.90 -0.85 5.62
N GLY A 82 -5.14 -0.38 6.84
CA GLY A 82 -5.90 0.84 7.11
C GLY A 82 -5.26 2.11 6.53
N LEU A 83 -3.93 2.14 6.45
CA LEU A 83 -3.17 3.23 5.84
C LEU A 83 -3.02 3.08 4.31
N GLY A 84 -3.37 1.92 3.74
CA GLY A 84 -3.11 1.58 2.35
C GLY A 84 -1.62 1.50 2.02
N LYS A 85 -0.80 1.05 2.96
CA LYS A 85 0.67 0.98 2.85
C LYS A 85 1.17 -0.45 2.92
N LYS A 86 2.33 -0.71 2.32
CA LYS A 86 3.01 -2.01 2.47
C LYS A 86 3.69 -2.10 3.85
N LEU A 87 3.38 -3.14 4.62
CA LEU A 87 4.10 -3.44 5.85
C LEU A 87 5.52 -3.93 5.57
N VAL A 88 6.49 -3.41 6.32
CA VAL A 88 7.88 -3.90 6.36
C VAL A 88 8.28 -4.05 7.83
N ILE A 89 8.68 -5.26 8.22
CA ILE A 89 9.21 -5.54 9.56
C ILE A 89 10.73 -5.40 9.54
N VAL A 90 11.28 -4.64 10.48
CA VAL A 90 12.72 -4.48 10.67
C VAL A 90 13.10 -5.05 12.04
N LYS A 91 13.98 -6.05 12.05
CA LYS A 91 14.48 -6.59 13.32
C LYS A 91 15.40 -5.56 13.97
N THR A 92 15.06 -5.13 15.18
CA THR A 92 15.78 -4.09 15.91
C THR A 92 16.07 -4.58 17.32
N GLU A 93 17.31 -4.42 17.80
CA GLU A 93 17.68 -4.76 19.17
C GLU A 93 17.13 -3.71 20.15
N TRP A 94 16.80 -4.13 21.37
CA TRP A 94 16.28 -3.26 22.42
C TRP A 94 17.23 -3.29 23.63
N ASP A 95 17.90 -2.17 23.90
CA ASP A 95 18.90 -2.08 24.97
C ASP A 95 18.32 -1.67 26.34
N GLY A 96 17.06 -1.25 26.39
CA GLY A 96 16.37 -0.84 27.63
C GLY A 96 16.61 0.60 28.07
#